data_AF-A0A2W7AWR4-F1
#
_entry.id   AF-A0A2W7AWR4-F1
#
_cell.length_a   1.000
_cell.length_b   1.000
_cell.length_c   1.000
_cell.angle_alpha   90.00
_cell.angle_beta   90.00
_cell.angle_gamma   90.00
#
_symmetry.space_group_name_H-M   'P 1'
#
loop_
_entity.id
_entity.type
_entity.pdbx_description
1 polymer ?
#
loop_
_entity_poly.entity_id
_entity_poly.type
_entity_poly.pdbx_seq_one_letter_code
_entity_poly.pdbx_strand_id
1 'polypeptide(L)'
;MMTETRHPDSPINPDLAAFLPDPAPQQPLIDLRDQPSPDILRLLAIGSPPVVNGCVITLYRLGYARPEEWSRQLPTVNPNEVMRILTKRMTLSERE
;
A
#
# COMPACT_ATOMS: atom_id res chain seq x y z
N MET A 1 -5.28 -11.70 72.56
CA MET A 1 -3.97 -11.97 73.19
C MET A 1 -3.19 -12.92 72.28
N MET A 2 -1.91 -12.60 72.02
CA MET A 2 -0.89 -13.40 71.31
C MET A 2 -0.70 -14.80 71.97
N THR A 3 -0.19 -15.88 71.34
CA THR A 3 1.15 -16.14 70.72
C THR A 3 1.11 -17.46 69.91
N GLU A 4 1.63 -17.55 68.67
CA GLU A 4 2.94 -18.14 68.23
C GLU A 4 3.14 -19.64 68.61
N THR A 5 3.64 -20.61 67.82
CA THR A 5 4.73 -20.66 66.82
C THR A 5 4.74 -22.05 66.12
N ARG A 6 5.03 -22.13 64.81
CA ARG A 6 6.05 -22.99 64.14
C ARG A 6 5.69 -23.36 62.68
N HIS A 7 6.49 -22.82 61.77
CA HIS A 7 6.77 -23.33 60.43
C HIS A 7 7.49 -24.70 60.52
N PRO A 8 7.40 -25.54 59.46
CA PRO A 8 8.55 -25.62 58.57
C PRO A 8 8.21 -25.82 57.07
N ASP A 9 9.07 -25.22 56.25
CA ASP A 9 9.59 -25.73 54.98
C ASP A 9 8.64 -26.05 53.80
N SER A 10 8.60 -25.12 52.84
CA SER A 10 8.57 -25.50 51.43
C SER A 10 9.51 -24.60 50.65
N PRO A 11 10.50 -25.15 49.93
CA PRO A 11 11.46 -24.34 49.19
C PRO A 11 10.74 -23.64 48.04
N ILE A 12 10.81 -22.32 48.02
CA ILE A 12 10.51 -21.52 46.83
C ILE A 12 11.58 -21.90 45.80
N ASN A 13 11.22 -22.71 44.80
CA ASN A 13 12.08 -22.97 43.65
C ASN A 13 12.39 -21.64 42.95
N PRO A 14 13.66 -21.20 42.86
CA PRO A 14 14.01 -19.93 42.21
C PRO A 14 14.01 -20.01 40.66
N ASP A 15 13.58 -21.13 40.08
CA ASP A 15 13.75 -21.46 38.66
C ASP A 15 12.51 -21.16 37.79
N LEU A 16 11.83 -20.03 38.04
CA LEU A 16 10.73 -19.56 37.19
C LEU A 16 10.80 -18.06 36.88
N ALA A 17 11.91 -17.40 37.23
CA ALA A 17 12.16 -15.99 36.87
C ALA A 17 12.98 -15.81 35.57
N ALA A 18 13.50 -16.91 34.98
CA ALA A 18 14.52 -16.84 33.93
C ALA A 18 13.98 -16.88 32.48
N PHE A 19 12.67 -16.94 32.26
CA PHE A 19 12.07 -17.00 30.92
C PHE A 19 11.06 -15.88 30.66
N LEU A 20 11.43 -14.63 30.95
CA LEU A 20 10.81 -13.50 30.26
C LEU A 20 11.48 -13.39 28.88
N PRO A 21 10.77 -13.56 27.76
CA PRO A 21 11.34 -13.24 26.46
C PRO A 21 11.68 -11.75 26.44
N ASP A 22 12.89 -11.40 25.99
CA ASP A 22 13.30 -10.02 25.76
C ASP A 22 12.18 -9.23 25.04
N PRO A 23 11.91 -7.97 25.42
CA PRO A 23 10.98 -7.15 24.66
C PRO A 23 11.56 -6.99 23.26
N ALA A 24 10.88 -7.57 22.28
CA ALA A 24 11.27 -7.50 20.88
C ALA A 24 11.62 -6.04 20.50
N PRO A 25 12.69 -5.81 19.71
CA PRO A 25 13.04 -4.46 19.28
C PRO A 25 11.81 -3.81 18.66
N GLN A 26 11.35 -2.72 19.26
CA GLN A 26 10.17 -2.00 18.81
C GLN A 26 10.47 -1.44 17.42
N GLN A 27 10.00 -2.14 16.40
CA GLN A 27 9.99 -1.60 15.04
C GLN A 27 9.13 -0.33 15.10
N PRO A 28 9.56 0.79 14.51
CA PRO A 28 8.74 1.98 14.47
C PRO A 28 7.40 1.61 13.84
N LEU A 29 6.33 1.78 14.61
CA LEU A 29 4.97 1.62 14.11
C LEU A 29 4.74 2.77 13.14
N ILE A 30 4.98 2.53 11.86
CA ILE A 30 4.59 3.46 10.80
C ILE A 30 3.06 3.42 10.77
N ASP A 31 2.43 4.39 11.42
CA ASP A 31 0.98 4.53 11.41
C ASP A 31 0.54 5.04 10.03
N LEU A 32 0.32 4.11 9.10
CA LEU A 32 -0.15 4.36 7.74
C LEU A 32 -1.60 4.90 7.70
N ARG A 33 -2.29 4.99 8.85
CA ARG A 33 -3.71 5.38 8.92
C ARG A 33 -3.93 6.86 8.64
N ASP A 34 -2.89 7.68 8.79
CA ASP A 34 -2.97 9.13 8.58
C ASP A 34 -2.56 9.58 7.17
N GLN A 35 -2.11 8.66 6.30
CA GLN A 35 -1.77 9.04 4.93
C GLN A 35 -3.04 9.05 4.06
N PRO A 36 -3.40 10.19 3.44
CA PRO A 36 -4.55 10.23 2.54
C PRO A 36 -4.34 9.20 1.43
N SER A 37 -5.37 8.36 1.23
CA SER A 37 -5.37 7.39 0.14
C SER A 37 -5.27 8.16 -1.18
N PRO A 38 -4.32 7.84 -2.07
CA PRO A 38 -4.25 8.55 -3.35
C PRO A 38 -5.53 8.30 -4.15
N ASP A 39 -6.13 9.38 -4.65
CA ASP A 39 -7.21 9.35 -5.61
C ASP A 39 -6.75 8.65 -6.90
N ILE A 40 -7.67 7.92 -7.53
CA ILE A 40 -7.38 7.18 -8.76
C ILE A 40 -8.02 7.91 -9.95
N LEU A 41 -7.17 8.44 -10.84
CA LEU A 41 -7.60 8.97 -12.13
C LEU A 41 -7.37 7.93 -13.23
N ARG A 42 -8.40 7.67 -14.05
CA ARG A 42 -8.31 6.76 -15.20
C ARG A 42 -8.55 7.53 -16.50
N LEU A 43 -7.60 7.45 -17.43
CA LEU A 43 -7.76 7.98 -18.79
C LEU A 43 -8.01 6.81 -19.74
N LEU A 44 -9.05 6.94 -20.57
CA LEU A 44 -9.39 5.98 -21.61
C LEU A 44 -9.16 6.64 -22.98
N ALA A 45 -8.28 6.05 -23.77
CA ALA A 45 -8.09 6.42 -25.18
C ALA A 45 -8.75 5.34 -26.05
N ILE A 46 -9.77 5.72 -26.81
CA ILE A 46 -10.56 4.83 -27.67
C ILE A 46 -10.52 5.37 -29.10
N GLY A 47 -10.31 4.49 -30.08
CA GLY A 47 -10.29 4.85 -31.50
C GLY A 47 -9.54 3.80 -32.32
N SER A 48 -9.17 4.16 -33.55
CA SER A 48 -8.37 3.24 -34.37
C SER A 48 -6.97 3.01 -33.77
N PRO A 49 -6.33 1.86 -34.02
CA PRO A 49 -4.98 1.57 -33.51
C PRO A 49 -3.94 2.69 -33.73
N PRO A 50 -3.82 3.32 -34.92
CA PRO A 50 -2.84 4.39 -35.12
C PRO A 50 -3.19 5.66 -34.34
N VAL A 51 -4.48 6.01 -34.20
CA VAL A 51 -4.92 7.20 -33.46
C VAL A 51 -4.65 7.03 -31.96
N VAL A 52 -4.99 5.88 -31.39
CA VAL A 52 -4.73 5.57 -29.98
C VAL A 52 -3.23 5.56 -29.70
N ASN A 53 -2.42 4.98 -30.59
CA ASN A 53 -0.96 5.02 -30.44
C ASN A 53 -0.41 6.46 -30.53
N GLY A 54 -0.92 7.27 -31.46
CA GLY A 54 -0.57 8.68 -31.58
C GLY A 54 -0.89 9.48 -30.31
N CYS A 55 -2.04 9.22 -29.68
CA CYS A 55 -2.42 9.83 -28.40
C CYS A 55 -1.42 9.47 -27.28
N VAL A 56 -1.07 8.18 -27.15
CA VAL A 56 -0.09 7.72 -26.15
C VAL A 56 1.27 8.39 -26.34
N ILE A 57 1.78 8.43 -27.57
CA ILE A 57 3.06 9.09 -27.87
C ILE A 57 2.99 10.60 -27.63
N THR A 58 1.87 11.25 -27.94
CA THR A 58 1.67 12.68 -27.66
C THR A 58 1.74 12.96 -26.16
N LEU A 59 1.02 12.18 -25.34
CA LEU A 59 1.05 12.32 -23.88
C LEU A 59 2.41 11.99 -23.28
N TYR A 60 3.18 11.09 -23.89
CA TYR A 60 4.57 10.86 -23.53
C TYR A 60 5.46 12.08 -23.82
N ARG A 61 5.34 12.68 -25.01
CA ARG A 61 6.11 13.88 -25.39
C ARG A 61 5.77 15.10 -24.52
N LEU A 62 4.54 15.17 -24.02
CA LEU A 62 4.10 16.19 -23.05
C LEU A 62 4.56 15.88 -21.61
N GLY A 63 5.24 14.76 -21.37
CA GLY A 63 5.71 14.36 -20.04
C GLY A 63 4.59 13.86 -19.11
N TYR A 64 3.39 13.63 -19.62
CA TYR A 64 2.23 13.24 -18.81
C TYR A 64 2.30 11.76 -18.37
N ALA A 65 2.61 10.86 -19.31
CA ALA A 65 2.72 9.44 -19.03
C ALA A 65 3.61 8.72 -20.06
N ARG A 66 4.41 7.76 -19.59
CA ARG A 66 5.21 6.88 -20.46
C ARG A 66 4.34 5.82 -21.13
N PRO A 67 4.71 5.35 -22.33
CA PRO A 67 3.93 4.35 -23.07
C PRO A 67 3.71 3.03 -22.31
N GLU A 68 4.60 2.67 -21.39
CA GLU A 68 4.56 1.46 -20.57
C GLU A 68 3.58 1.57 -19.39
N GLU A 69 3.21 2.80 -18.99
CA GLU A 69 2.22 3.04 -17.93
C GLU A 69 0.78 2.75 -18.41
N TRP A 70 0.58 2.68 -19.72
CA TRP A 70 -0.70 2.35 -20.33
C TRP A 70 -0.88 0.83 -20.42
N SER A 71 -2.12 0.38 -20.34
CA SER A 71 -2.48 -1.01 -20.64
C SER A 71 -2.01 -1.41 -22.06
N ARG A 72 -1.94 -2.72 -22.29
CA ARG A 72 -1.94 -3.25 -23.67
C ARG A 72 -3.20 -2.78 -24.40
N GLN A 73 -3.17 -2.78 -25.72
CA GLN A 73 -4.36 -2.52 -26.52
C GLN A 73 -5.42 -3.57 -26.22
N LEU A 74 -6.63 -3.09 -25.91
CA LEU A 74 -7.80 -3.90 -25.64
C LEU A 74 -8.76 -3.76 -26.83
N PRO A 75 -9.38 -4.83 -27.32
CA PRO A 75 -10.44 -4.73 -28.31
C PRO A 75 -11.67 -4.04 -27.69
N THR A 76 -12.45 -3.35 -28.51
CA THR A 76 -13.79 -2.87 -28.12
C THR A 76 -14.88 -3.69 -28.81
N VAL A 77 -16.15 -3.31 -28.61
CA VAL A 77 -17.28 -3.91 -29.34
C VAL A 77 -17.27 -3.55 -30.83
N ASN A 78 -16.56 -2.48 -31.22
CA ASN A 78 -16.51 -2.01 -32.59
C ASN A 78 -15.30 -2.63 -33.32
N PRO A 79 -15.49 -3.19 -34.52
CA PRO A 79 -14.37 -3.66 -35.32
C PRO A 79 -13.45 -2.49 -35.69
N ASN A 80 -12.14 -2.74 -35.69
CA ASN A 80 -11.08 -1.75 -35.97
C ASN A 80 -10.94 -0.63 -34.93
N GLU A 81 -11.59 -0.76 -33.78
CA GLU A 81 -11.42 0.13 -32.64
C GLU A 81 -10.71 -0.60 -31.50
N VAL A 82 -9.79 0.11 -30.86
CA VAL A 82 -9.06 -0.36 -29.69
C VAL A 82 -9.16 0.66 -28.57
N MET A 83 -8.93 0.18 -27.37
CA MET A 83 -8.86 0.99 -26.16
C MET A 83 -7.52 0.78 -25.46
N ARG A 84 -6.97 1.84 -24.87
CA ARG A 84 -5.89 1.76 -23.87
C ARG A 84 -6.30 2.55 -22.63
N ILE A 85 -5.89 2.04 -21.46
CA ILE A 85 -6.24 2.60 -20.16
C ILE A 85 -4.95 3.02 -19.45
N LEU A 86 -4.88 4.27 -19.01
CA LEU A 86 -3.87 4.78 -18.09
C LEU A 86 -4.49 4.95 -16.70
N THR A 87 -3.83 4.43 -15.68
CA THR A 87 -4.26 4.60 -14.28
C THR A 87 -3.19 5.39 -13.53
N LYS A 88 -3.55 6.56 -13.00
CA LYS A 88 -2.67 7.41 -12.20
C LYS A 88 -3.20 7.47 -10.76
N ARG A 89 -2.27 7.37 -9.81
CA ARG A 89 -2.50 7.66 -8.39
C ARG A 89 -2.15 9.12 -8.16
N MET A 90 -3.15 9.93 -7.83
CA MET A 90 -3.01 11.35 -7.59
C MET A 90 -3.17 11.60 -6.10
N THR A 91 -2.26 12.36 -5.51
CA THR A 91 -2.54 12.97 -4.21
C THR A 91 -3.13 14.33 -4.53
N LEU A 92 -4.40 14.56 -4.19
CA LEU A 92 -4.98 15.89 -4.27
C LEU A 92 -4.25 16.76 -3.25
N SER A 93 -3.19 17.43 -3.70
CA SER A 93 -2.61 18.51 -2.93
C SER A 93 -3.57 19.67 -3.11
N GLU A 94 -4.33 20.01 -2.08
CA GLU A 94 -5.11 21.25 -2.02
C GLU A 94 -4.12 22.39 -2.33
N ARG A 95 -4.16 22.90 -3.56
CA ARG A 95 -3.49 24.14 -3.92
C ARG A 95 -4.59 25.16 -4.16
N GLU A 96 -4.90 25.87 -3.08
CA GLU A 96 -5.60 27.15 -3.06
C GLU A 96 -4.81 28.23 -3.83
#